data_AF-A0A317W4U1-F1
#
_entry.id   AF-A0A317W4U1-F1
#
_cell.length_a   1.000
_cell.length_b   1.000
_cell.length_c   1.000
_cell.angle_alpha   90.00
_cell.angle_beta   90.00
_cell.angle_gamma   90.00
#
_symmetry.space_group_name_H-M   'P 1'
#
loop_
_entity.id
_entity.type
_entity.pdbx_description
1 polymer ?
#
loop_
_entity_poly.entity_id
_entity_poly.type
_entity_poly.pdbx_seq_one_letter_code
_entity_poly.pdbx_strand_id
1 'polypeptide(L)'
;MLLLKLYSWETFYARTLSHLSTKHTTTKPTPNSKPTTSSDSDPESEEDEEDDIDDDSDPGTSWFSEHNAPDKVLQFLTDEEFPLAPVNTNISKDNGDEQAPSILDLGTGNGSMLALLRKRGGYKGVMVGIDYSIRSVQLARELQRLRIHSAYLSDSEDEGSDGDDEGGKEGNGEGGDTNIRFEEWDILHGDVYETTTTTTTTTSEEGSNGKGKVDWFPYDKGGFDIVLDKGTFDAVSLSDEVIPDADGAAEGHASGKTVQRRVCERYPGIVRGLVRKGGFVVVTSCNWTEEELVAWFTRADTSSGGGGGEEEDKFVVWGRVEYPRFRFGGREGQGVCTVCFQRV
;
A
#
# COMPACT_ATOMS: atom_id res chain seq x y z
N MET A 1 -16.39 3.87 16.56
CA MET A 1 -16.64 3.15 15.29
C MET A 1 -15.34 2.79 14.56
N LEU A 2 -14.29 3.64 14.63
CA LEU A 2 -12.92 3.34 14.14
C LEU A 2 -12.28 2.13 14.85
N LEU A 3 -12.36 2.05 16.18
CA LEU A 3 -11.86 0.91 16.98
C LEU A 3 -12.47 -0.44 16.57
N LEU A 4 -13.74 -0.47 16.16
CA LEU A 4 -14.39 -1.70 15.68
C LEU A 4 -13.90 -2.12 14.29
N LYS A 5 -13.52 -1.18 13.41
CA LYS A 5 -12.92 -1.49 12.10
C LYS A 5 -11.44 -1.86 12.22
N LEU A 6 -10.67 -1.20 13.08
CA LEU A 6 -9.26 -1.51 13.36
C LEU A 6 -9.11 -2.93 13.97
N TYR A 7 -9.94 -3.27 14.97
CA TYR A 7 -10.00 -4.63 15.50
C TYR A 7 -10.41 -5.66 14.44
N SER A 8 -11.30 -5.30 13.52
CA SER A 8 -11.72 -6.20 12.43
C SER A 8 -10.56 -6.55 11.49
N TRP A 9 -9.70 -5.59 11.13
CA TRP A 9 -8.57 -5.82 10.22
C TRP A 9 -7.41 -6.54 10.87
N GLU A 10 -7.04 -6.18 12.10
CA GLU A 10 -6.01 -6.95 12.83
C GLU A 10 -6.46 -8.40 13.05
N THR A 11 -7.74 -8.61 13.37
CA THR A 11 -8.32 -9.94 13.50
C THR A 11 -8.35 -10.67 12.16
N PHE A 12 -8.67 -9.98 11.06
CA PHE A 12 -8.65 -10.53 9.70
C PHE A 12 -7.24 -11.00 9.32
N TYR A 13 -6.23 -10.12 9.40
CA TYR A 13 -4.85 -10.48 9.08
C TYR A 13 -4.32 -11.59 9.99
N ALA A 14 -4.67 -11.57 11.28
CA ALA A 14 -4.30 -12.63 12.21
C ALA A 14 -4.94 -13.98 11.84
N ARG A 15 -6.20 -13.99 11.38
CA ARG A 15 -6.88 -15.20 10.88
C ARG A 15 -6.24 -15.73 9.62
N THR A 16 -6.00 -14.88 8.62
CA THR A 16 -5.33 -15.26 7.36
C THR A 16 -3.93 -15.83 7.62
N LEU A 17 -3.14 -15.17 8.47
CA LEU A 17 -1.82 -15.67 8.89
C LEU A 17 -1.91 -17.03 9.60
N SER A 18 -2.92 -17.22 10.43
CA SER A 18 -3.15 -18.50 11.12
C SER A 18 -3.50 -19.60 10.11
N HIS A 19 -4.39 -19.33 9.15
CA HIS A 19 -4.78 -20.26 8.08
C HIS A 19 -3.59 -20.65 7.18
N LEU A 20 -2.76 -19.69 6.78
CA LEU A 20 -1.53 -19.95 6.02
C LEU A 20 -0.57 -20.86 6.81
N SER A 21 -0.45 -20.66 8.12
CA SER A 21 0.38 -21.48 9.01
C SER A 21 -0.16 -22.92 9.17
N THR A 22 -1.47 -23.10 9.35
CA THR A 22 -2.08 -24.44 9.47
C THR A 22 -2.00 -25.23 8.18
N LYS A 23 -2.23 -24.63 7.01
CA LYS A 23 -2.07 -25.28 5.69
C LYS A 23 -0.66 -25.81 5.46
N HIS A 24 0.36 -25.12 5.98
CA HIS A 24 1.75 -25.58 5.90
C HIS A 24 2.09 -26.65 6.97
N THR A 25 1.27 -26.80 8.01
CA THR A 25 1.50 -27.79 9.08
C THR A 25 0.87 -29.15 8.75
N THR A 26 -0.23 -29.18 8.01
CA THR A 26 -0.94 -30.40 7.58
C THR A 26 -0.30 -31.14 6.40
N THR A 27 0.72 -30.57 5.74
CA THR A 27 1.46 -31.23 4.64
C THR A 27 2.62 -32.13 5.08
N LYS A 28 2.79 -32.40 6.39
CA LYS A 28 3.72 -33.44 6.86
C LYS A 28 3.04 -34.82 6.84
N PRO A 29 3.56 -35.81 6.09
CA PRO A 29 2.94 -37.13 6.02
C PRO A 29 3.17 -37.90 7.32
N THR A 30 2.10 -38.25 8.02
CA THR A 30 2.09 -39.31 9.02
C THR A 30 2.02 -40.67 8.31
N PRO A 31 2.85 -41.66 8.69
CA PRO A 31 2.82 -42.96 8.03
C PRO A 31 1.65 -43.81 8.58
N ASN A 32 0.73 -44.14 7.67
CA ASN A 32 0.09 -45.44 7.48
C ASN A 32 -0.63 -46.12 8.68
N SER A 33 -1.97 -46.17 8.61
CA SER A 33 -2.74 -47.32 9.10
C SER A 33 -4.00 -47.54 8.27
N LYS A 34 -4.13 -48.78 7.74
CA LYS A 34 -5.16 -49.29 6.83
C LYS A 34 -6.60 -49.25 7.40
N PRO A 35 -7.64 -49.32 6.53
CA PRO A 35 -9.04 -49.25 6.94
C PRO A 35 -9.60 -50.64 7.30
N THR A 36 -10.50 -50.70 8.27
CA THR A 36 -11.38 -51.84 8.50
C THR A 36 -12.84 -51.37 8.58
N THR A 37 -13.66 -52.04 7.79
CA THR A 37 -15.11 -51.90 7.61
C THR A 37 -15.92 -52.43 8.79
N SER A 38 -16.96 -51.70 9.21
CA SER A 38 -18.23 -52.30 9.65
C SER A 38 -19.34 -51.25 9.73
N SER A 39 -20.45 -51.60 9.11
CA SER A 39 -21.77 -50.96 9.10
C SER A 39 -22.42 -50.87 10.47
N ASP A 40 -23.16 -49.78 10.75
CA ASP A 40 -24.47 -49.80 11.39
C ASP A 40 -25.19 -48.45 11.20
N SER A 41 -26.52 -48.50 11.20
CA SER A 41 -27.47 -47.52 10.64
C SER A 41 -28.29 -46.75 11.69
N ASP A 42 -28.63 -45.49 11.34
CA ASP A 42 -29.72 -44.58 11.80
C ASP A 42 -29.64 -43.86 13.17
N PRO A 43 -30.35 -42.71 13.38
CA PRO A 43 -30.85 -41.68 12.45
C PRO A 43 -30.63 -40.20 12.91
N GLU A 44 -30.80 -39.26 11.96
CA GLU A 44 -31.19 -37.84 12.11
C GLU A 44 -30.59 -37.00 13.27
N SER A 45 -29.48 -36.33 12.96
CA SER A 45 -29.18 -35.00 13.51
C SER A 45 -29.14 -34.03 12.33
N GLU A 46 -30.17 -33.20 12.19
CA GLU A 46 -30.10 -31.96 11.41
C GLU A 46 -29.10 -31.04 12.11
N GLU A 47 -27.82 -31.21 11.78
CA GLU A 47 -26.79 -30.22 12.06
C GLU A 47 -26.72 -29.33 10.83
N ASP A 48 -26.95 -28.05 11.10
CA ASP A 48 -27.00 -26.94 10.17
C ASP A 48 -25.88 -27.06 9.12
N GLU A 49 -26.26 -27.05 7.84
CA GLU A 49 -25.34 -26.73 6.74
C GLU A 49 -24.89 -25.27 6.96
N GLU A 50 -23.91 -25.07 7.84
CA GLU A 50 -23.07 -23.88 7.79
C GLU A 50 -22.44 -23.90 6.41
N ASP A 51 -22.85 -22.95 5.57
CA ASP A 51 -22.22 -22.65 4.29
C ASP A 51 -20.69 -22.67 4.51
N ASP A 52 -20.03 -23.76 4.12
CA ASP A 52 -18.59 -23.81 3.89
C ASP A 52 -18.33 -22.83 2.75
N ILE A 53 -18.24 -21.55 3.10
CA ILE A 53 -17.64 -20.53 2.27
C ILE A 53 -16.23 -21.05 2.04
N ASP A 54 -15.97 -21.46 0.81
CA ASP A 54 -14.65 -21.81 0.29
C ASP A 54 -13.71 -20.58 0.41
N ASP A 55 -13.24 -20.35 1.64
CA ASP A 55 -12.29 -19.31 2.08
C ASP A 55 -10.86 -19.68 1.66
N ASP A 56 -10.69 -20.72 0.81
CA ASP A 56 -9.38 -21.14 0.30
C ASP A 56 -8.83 -20.21 -0.79
N SER A 57 -9.60 -19.21 -1.25
CA SER A 57 -9.22 -18.30 -2.34
C SER A 57 -8.81 -16.87 -1.95
N ASP A 58 -8.97 -16.41 -0.70
CA ASP A 58 -8.59 -15.02 -0.35
C ASP A 58 -7.38 -14.95 0.60
N PRO A 59 -6.13 -14.97 0.08
CA PRO A 59 -4.92 -14.79 0.88
C PRO A 59 -4.79 -13.38 1.51
N GLY A 60 -5.84 -12.57 1.49
CA GLY A 60 -5.96 -11.25 2.08
C GLY A 60 -6.60 -10.33 1.05
N THR A 61 -7.74 -9.74 1.36
CA THR A 61 -8.57 -9.02 0.39
C THR A 61 -7.76 -7.96 -0.36
N SER A 62 -7.66 -8.10 -1.69
CA SER A 62 -7.11 -7.06 -2.55
C SER A 62 -8.13 -5.94 -2.71
N TRP A 63 -7.88 -4.82 -2.05
CA TRP A 63 -8.73 -3.64 -2.08
C TRP A 63 -8.91 -3.10 -3.52
N PHE A 64 -10.13 -2.71 -3.88
CA PHE A 64 -10.56 -2.25 -5.21
C PHE A 64 -10.48 -3.27 -6.36
N SER A 65 -10.31 -4.56 -6.05
CA SER A 65 -10.28 -5.61 -7.08
C SER A 65 -11.62 -5.73 -7.83
N GLU A 66 -12.74 -5.42 -7.19
CA GLU A 66 -14.07 -5.37 -7.80
C GLU A 66 -14.20 -4.31 -8.91
N HIS A 67 -13.32 -3.31 -8.91
CA HIS A 67 -13.24 -2.27 -9.93
C HIS A 67 -12.07 -2.45 -10.90
N ASN A 68 -11.34 -3.56 -10.80
CA ASN A 68 -10.12 -3.84 -11.54
C ASN A 68 -9.08 -2.71 -11.41
N ALA A 69 -9.06 -2.02 -10.27
CA ALA A 69 -8.19 -0.86 -10.09
C ALA A 69 -6.69 -1.21 -10.09
N PRO A 70 -6.22 -2.31 -9.46
CA PRO A 70 -4.81 -2.69 -9.53
C PRO A 70 -4.29 -2.85 -10.96
N ASP A 71 -5.00 -3.58 -11.82
CA ASP A 71 -4.60 -3.79 -13.22
C ASP A 71 -4.69 -2.52 -14.06
N LYS A 72 -5.68 -1.65 -13.82
CA LYS A 72 -5.76 -0.35 -14.49
C LYS A 72 -4.62 0.60 -14.08
N VAL A 73 -4.23 0.59 -12.80
CA VAL A 73 -3.07 1.35 -12.31
C VAL A 73 -1.77 0.77 -12.85
N LEU A 74 -1.65 -0.56 -12.91
CA LEU A 74 -0.53 -1.23 -13.58
C LEU A 74 -0.42 -0.74 -15.02
N GLN A 75 -1.50 -0.83 -15.80
CA GLN A 75 -1.53 -0.40 -17.20
C GLN A 75 -1.07 1.06 -17.32
N PHE A 76 -1.64 1.96 -16.53
CA PHE A 76 -1.29 3.38 -16.50
C PHE A 76 0.20 3.62 -16.19
N LEU A 77 0.75 2.91 -15.20
CA LEU A 77 2.15 3.05 -14.81
C LEU A 77 3.13 2.37 -15.79
N THR A 78 2.66 1.48 -16.65
CA THR A 78 3.47 0.82 -17.68
C THR A 78 3.34 1.46 -19.06
N ASP A 79 2.42 2.41 -19.20
CA ASP A 79 2.16 3.11 -20.45
C ASP A 79 3.39 3.92 -20.90
N GLU A 80 3.67 3.95 -22.20
CA GLU A 80 4.83 4.67 -22.75
C GLU A 80 4.75 6.18 -22.54
N GLU A 81 3.54 6.74 -22.35
CA GLU A 81 3.34 8.15 -22.02
C GLU A 81 3.73 8.48 -20.58
N PHE A 82 3.77 7.49 -19.67
CA PHE A 82 4.17 7.72 -18.29
C PHE A 82 5.70 7.86 -18.18
N PRO A 83 6.24 9.00 -17.69
CA PRO A 83 7.67 9.28 -17.76
C PRO A 83 8.55 8.25 -17.05
N LEU A 84 8.05 7.65 -15.98
CA LEU A 84 8.77 6.67 -15.18
C LEU A 84 8.40 5.22 -15.52
N ALA A 85 7.71 4.99 -16.63
CA ALA A 85 7.40 3.65 -17.08
C ALA A 85 8.69 2.84 -17.33
N PRO A 86 8.68 1.51 -17.13
CA PRO A 86 9.85 0.68 -17.33
C PRO A 86 10.41 0.74 -18.74
N VAL A 87 9.57 0.94 -19.77
CA VAL A 87 10.04 1.12 -21.16
C VAL A 87 10.91 2.39 -21.30
N ASN A 88 10.61 3.43 -20.54
CA ASN A 88 11.32 4.71 -20.56
C ASN A 88 12.57 4.71 -19.66
N THR A 89 12.61 3.85 -18.64
CA THR A 89 13.64 3.88 -17.59
C THR A 89 14.60 2.68 -17.61
N ASN A 90 14.25 1.56 -18.24
CA ASN A 90 15.12 0.37 -18.30
C ASN A 90 16.18 0.41 -19.41
N ILE A 91 16.11 1.37 -20.33
CA ILE A 91 16.99 1.46 -21.53
C ILE A 91 18.32 2.17 -21.21
N SER A 92 18.37 2.98 -20.15
CA SER A 92 19.52 3.82 -19.78
C SER A 92 20.66 3.05 -19.08
N LYS A 93 21.21 2.00 -19.71
CA LYS A 93 22.44 1.33 -19.21
C LYS A 93 23.75 1.96 -19.69
N ASP A 94 23.70 2.81 -20.72
CA ASP A 94 24.92 3.38 -21.33
C ASP A 94 25.34 4.76 -20.78
N ASN A 95 24.47 5.45 -20.02
CA ASN A 95 24.74 6.78 -19.47
C ASN A 95 24.65 6.80 -17.93
N GLY A 96 25.60 6.13 -17.27
CA GLY A 96 26.16 6.54 -15.99
C GLY A 96 25.33 6.42 -14.70
N ASP A 97 24.11 6.98 -14.60
CA ASP A 97 23.54 7.31 -13.29
C ASP A 97 22.01 7.18 -13.13
N GLU A 98 21.23 6.84 -14.16
CA GLU A 98 19.77 6.70 -14.00
C GLU A 98 19.37 5.31 -13.50
N GLN A 99 19.27 5.20 -12.17
CA GLN A 99 18.75 4.02 -11.49
C GLN A 99 17.23 3.88 -11.72
N ALA A 100 16.77 2.64 -11.94
CA ALA A 100 15.33 2.34 -12.09
C ALA A 100 14.49 2.96 -10.95
N PRO A 101 13.27 3.44 -11.24
CA PRO A 101 12.48 4.25 -10.31
C PRO A 101 12.15 3.49 -9.03
N SER A 102 12.27 4.19 -7.90
CA SER A 102 11.88 3.72 -6.58
C SER A 102 10.39 3.92 -6.31
N ILE A 103 9.75 2.93 -5.69
CA ILE A 103 8.31 2.93 -5.44
C ILE A 103 8.02 2.74 -3.95
N LEU A 104 7.12 3.55 -3.41
CA LEU A 104 6.54 3.39 -2.07
C LEU A 104 5.04 3.10 -2.18
N ASP A 105 4.54 2.09 -1.47
CA ASP A 105 3.10 1.80 -1.36
C ASP A 105 2.60 2.10 0.06
N LEU A 106 1.69 3.07 0.18
CA LEU A 106 1.11 3.54 1.44
C LEU A 106 -0.10 2.68 1.81
N GLY A 107 -0.09 2.11 3.01
CA GLY A 107 -1.12 1.15 3.43
C GLY A 107 -1.09 -0.08 2.53
N THR A 108 0.10 -0.68 2.41
CA THR A 108 0.39 -1.72 1.42
C THR A 108 -0.47 -2.97 1.60
N GLY A 109 -1.08 -3.17 2.78
CA GLY A 109 -1.94 -4.31 3.03
C GLY A 109 -1.16 -5.61 2.88
N ASN A 110 -1.71 -6.52 2.08
CA ASN A 110 -1.08 -7.78 1.74
C ASN A 110 0.15 -7.64 0.80
N GLY A 111 0.47 -6.45 0.27
CA GLY A 111 1.61 -6.23 -0.64
C GLY A 111 1.39 -6.59 -2.12
N SER A 112 0.16 -6.92 -2.52
CA SER A 112 -0.16 -7.44 -3.86
C SER A 112 0.20 -6.47 -4.99
N MET A 113 0.05 -5.16 -4.78
CA MET A 113 0.32 -4.16 -5.81
C MET A 113 1.81 -4.05 -6.14
N LEU A 114 2.68 -4.09 -5.13
CA LEU A 114 4.12 -4.07 -5.36
C LEU A 114 4.57 -5.36 -6.05
N ALA A 115 3.99 -6.51 -5.68
CA ALA A 115 4.22 -7.76 -6.39
C ALA A 115 3.78 -7.67 -7.87
N LEU A 116 2.60 -7.09 -8.14
CA LEU A 116 2.07 -6.87 -9.47
C LEU A 116 3.00 -5.99 -10.33
N LEU A 117 3.44 -4.84 -9.80
CA LEU A 117 4.36 -3.93 -10.48
C LEU A 117 5.74 -4.54 -10.71
N ARG A 118 6.24 -5.34 -9.76
CA ARG A 118 7.51 -6.05 -9.91
C ARG A 118 7.44 -7.10 -11.01
N LYS A 119 6.40 -7.93 -10.98
CA LYS A 119 6.29 -9.14 -11.82
C LYS A 119 5.74 -8.84 -13.20
N ARG A 120 4.58 -8.21 -13.28
CA ARG A 120 3.91 -7.89 -14.55
C ARG A 120 4.29 -6.51 -15.06
N GLY A 121 4.57 -5.57 -14.15
CA GLY A 121 4.97 -4.22 -14.52
C GLY A 121 6.42 -4.06 -14.91
N GLY A 122 7.31 -5.04 -14.67
CA GLY A 122 8.72 -4.97 -15.08
C GLY A 122 9.55 -3.89 -14.38
N TYR A 123 9.05 -3.32 -13.29
CA TYR A 123 9.76 -2.35 -12.47
C TYR A 123 10.92 -3.01 -11.71
N LYS A 124 12.12 -2.42 -11.79
CA LYS A 124 13.37 -3.00 -11.24
C LYS A 124 13.99 -2.22 -10.09
N GLY A 125 13.50 -1.01 -9.80
CA GLY A 125 14.00 -0.18 -8.71
C GLY A 125 13.62 -0.72 -7.32
N VAL A 126 14.03 0.03 -6.29
CA VAL A 126 13.68 -0.25 -4.90
C VAL A 126 12.17 -0.16 -4.72
N MET A 127 11.57 -1.12 -4.03
CA MET A 127 10.13 -1.09 -3.68
C MET A 127 9.95 -1.27 -2.19
N VAL A 128 9.21 -0.36 -1.56
CA VAL A 128 8.88 -0.41 -0.14
C VAL A 128 7.37 -0.35 0.02
N GLY A 129 6.79 -1.29 0.75
CA GLY A 129 5.40 -1.22 1.21
C GLY A 129 5.38 -0.90 2.70
N ILE A 130 4.58 0.09 3.09
CA ILE A 130 4.42 0.46 4.51
C ILE A 130 2.98 0.28 4.95
N ASP A 131 2.80 -0.12 6.20
CA ASP A 131 1.49 -0.23 6.84
C ASP A 131 1.62 0.11 8.33
N TYR A 132 0.59 0.69 8.92
CA TYR A 132 0.58 0.94 10.37
C TYR A 132 0.43 -0.36 11.17
N SER A 133 -0.11 -1.42 10.55
CA SER A 133 -0.34 -2.72 11.20
C SER A 133 0.80 -3.69 10.94
N ILE A 134 1.53 -4.08 12.00
CA ILE A 134 2.54 -5.15 11.91
C ILE A 134 1.98 -6.47 11.35
N ARG A 135 0.70 -6.76 11.57
CA ARG A 135 0.05 -7.99 11.06
C ARG A 135 -0.07 -7.95 9.53
N SER A 136 -0.44 -6.81 8.99
CA SER A 136 -0.46 -6.55 7.55
C SER A 136 0.93 -6.77 6.93
N VAL A 137 1.96 -6.16 7.55
CA VAL A 137 3.36 -6.32 7.13
C VAL A 137 3.84 -7.77 7.19
N GLN A 138 3.49 -8.51 8.25
CA GLN A 138 3.81 -9.93 8.37
C GLN A 138 3.15 -10.76 7.27
N LEU A 139 1.88 -10.48 6.95
CA LEU A 139 1.18 -11.14 5.86
C LEU A 139 1.86 -10.86 4.52
N ALA A 140 2.17 -9.59 4.22
CA ALA A 140 2.84 -9.21 2.97
C ALA A 140 4.20 -9.90 2.79
N ARG A 141 5.01 -9.95 3.85
CA ARG A 141 6.29 -10.67 3.86
C ARG A 141 6.10 -12.16 3.59
N GLU A 142 5.08 -12.78 4.19
CA GLU A 142 4.83 -14.21 4.04
C GLU A 142 4.30 -14.56 2.63
N LEU A 143 3.37 -13.76 2.08
CA LEU A 143 2.87 -13.93 0.72
C LEU A 143 3.97 -13.72 -0.33
N GLN A 144 4.86 -12.76 -0.10
CA GLN A 144 6.05 -12.56 -0.93
C GLN A 144 7.01 -13.76 -0.85
N ARG A 145 7.28 -14.27 0.36
CA ARG A 145 8.15 -15.43 0.60
C ARG A 145 7.61 -16.69 -0.08
N LEU A 146 6.31 -16.92 0.03
CA LEU A 146 5.63 -18.09 -0.54
C LEU A 146 5.26 -17.93 -2.02
N ARG A 147 5.39 -16.72 -2.58
CA ARG A 147 4.97 -16.38 -3.95
C ARG A 147 3.48 -16.66 -4.22
N ILE A 148 2.63 -16.37 -3.23
CA ILE A 148 1.18 -16.66 -3.29
C ILE A 148 0.35 -15.48 -3.85
N HIS A 149 0.97 -14.35 -4.24
CA HIS A 149 0.22 -13.34 -4.98
C HIS A 149 -0.25 -13.88 -6.33
N SER A 150 -1.46 -13.50 -6.75
CA SER A 150 -1.99 -13.78 -8.10
C SER A 150 -1.02 -13.37 -9.22
N ALA A 151 -0.16 -12.38 -8.96
CA ALA A 151 0.93 -11.96 -9.84
C ALA A 151 1.98 -13.06 -10.13
N TYR A 152 2.11 -14.09 -9.27
CA TYR A 152 3.02 -15.23 -9.43
C TYR A 152 2.32 -16.52 -9.92
N LEU A 153 0.99 -16.61 -9.79
CA LEU A 153 0.23 -17.83 -10.12
C LEU A 153 -0.01 -18.01 -11.63
N SER A 154 0.11 -16.96 -12.44
CA SER A 154 -0.14 -17.05 -13.89
C SER A 154 0.96 -17.74 -14.70
N ASP A 155 2.14 -17.99 -14.12
CA ASP A 155 3.25 -18.65 -14.82
C ASP A 155 3.19 -20.19 -14.73
N SER A 156 2.28 -20.77 -13.93
CA SER A 156 2.19 -22.23 -13.73
C SER A 156 1.23 -22.95 -14.69
N GLU A 157 0.55 -22.24 -15.60
CA GLU A 157 -0.39 -22.86 -16.56
C GLU A 157 0.14 -22.94 -18.01
N ASP A 158 1.36 -22.47 -18.29
CA ASP A 158 1.94 -22.43 -19.65
C ASP A 158 3.22 -23.28 -19.83
N GLU A 159 3.50 -24.21 -18.92
CA GLU A 159 4.48 -25.29 -19.12
C GLU A 159 3.70 -26.60 -19.37
N GLY A 160 3.35 -26.83 -20.63
CA GLY A 160 2.68 -28.05 -21.06
C GLY A 160 3.55 -29.29 -20.91
N SER A 161 2.97 -30.33 -20.29
CA SER A 161 3.16 -31.78 -20.50
C SER A 161 4.57 -32.28 -20.85
N ASP A 162 5.25 -32.89 -19.86
CA ASP A 162 5.55 -34.34 -19.87
C ASP A 162 6.55 -34.69 -18.75
N GLY A 163 6.19 -35.69 -17.93
CA GLY A 163 7.16 -36.47 -17.16
C GLY A 163 6.79 -36.66 -15.70
N ASP A 164 6.24 -37.83 -15.39
CA ASP A 164 6.23 -38.41 -14.05
C ASP A 164 7.66 -38.36 -13.45
N ASP A 165 7.85 -37.68 -12.32
CA ASP A 165 8.96 -38.00 -11.41
C ASP A 165 8.52 -37.81 -9.95
N GLU A 166 8.21 -38.94 -9.32
CA GLU A 166 8.18 -39.09 -7.87
C GLU A 166 9.59 -38.77 -7.33
N GLY A 167 9.77 -37.63 -6.66
CA GLY A 167 11.05 -37.38 -6.03
C GLY A 167 11.13 -36.05 -5.32
N GLY A 168 10.89 -36.07 -4.02
CA GLY A 168 11.28 -34.99 -3.13
C GLY A 168 12.77 -34.66 -3.32
N LYS A 169 13.03 -33.53 -3.97
CA LYS A 169 14.29 -32.81 -3.91
C LYS A 169 13.96 -31.33 -3.84
N GLU A 170 14.45 -30.71 -2.77
CA GLU A 170 14.59 -29.27 -2.61
C GLU A 170 15.38 -28.74 -3.83
N GLY A 171 14.64 -28.42 -4.88
CA GLY A 171 15.14 -27.76 -6.06
C GLY A 171 15.37 -26.30 -5.70
N ASN A 172 16.64 -25.96 -5.51
CA ASN A 172 17.15 -24.60 -5.55
C ASN A 172 16.92 -24.02 -6.96
N GLY A 173 15.65 -23.78 -7.31
CA GLY A 173 15.29 -23.01 -8.49
C GLY A 173 15.76 -21.59 -8.27
N GLU A 174 16.47 -21.02 -9.25
CA GLU A 174 16.97 -19.64 -9.27
C GLU A 174 15.80 -18.66 -9.18
N GLY A 175 15.25 -18.55 -7.99
CA GLY A 175 14.12 -17.74 -7.68
C GLY A 175 14.59 -16.32 -7.43
N GLY A 176 14.77 -15.54 -8.51
CA GLY A 176 15.19 -14.15 -8.44
C GLY A 176 14.51 -13.41 -7.29
N ASP A 177 15.34 -12.90 -6.38
CA ASP A 177 14.92 -12.10 -5.24
C ASP A 177 13.97 -11.00 -5.73
N THR A 178 12.76 -10.99 -5.21
CA THR A 178 11.74 -10.02 -5.61
C THR A 178 12.07 -8.63 -5.06
N ASN A 179 12.99 -8.54 -4.08
CA ASN A 179 13.53 -7.32 -3.50
C ASN A 179 12.46 -6.25 -3.25
N ILE A 180 11.33 -6.66 -2.68
CA ILE A 180 10.31 -5.77 -2.12
C ILE A 180 10.51 -5.81 -0.61
N ARG A 181 10.60 -4.63 0.00
CA ARG A 181 10.74 -4.47 1.45
C ARG A 181 9.38 -4.08 2.02
N PHE A 182 8.99 -4.65 3.16
CA PHE A 182 7.77 -4.27 3.86
C PHE A 182 8.09 -3.80 5.26
N GLU A 183 7.53 -2.68 5.73
CA GLU A 183 7.84 -2.09 7.04
C GLU A 183 6.61 -1.61 7.78
N GLU A 184 6.63 -1.77 9.11
CA GLU A 184 5.62 -1.18 9.99
C GLU A 184 5.97 0.29 10.18
N TRP A 185 5.08 1.18 9.73
CA TRP A 185 5.26 2.62 9.89
C TRP A 185 3.92 3.36 9.89
N ASP A 186 3.72 4.16 10.92
CA ASP A 186 2.57 5.05 11.02
C ASP A 186 2.85 6.36 10.28
N ILE A 187 2.18 6.55 9.15
CA ILE A 187 2.33 7.72 8.29
C ILE A 187 1.90 9.03 8.97
N LEU A 188 0.98 8.98 9.94
CA LEU A 188 0.41 10.19 10.55
C LEU A 188 1.25 10.73 11.71
N HIS A 189 2.05 9.85 12.32
CA HIS A 189 2.88 10.13 13.51
C HIS A 189 4.36 9.78 13.28
N GLY A 190 4.78 9.59 12.03
CA GLY A 190 6.14 9.25 11.65
C GLY A 190 7.02 10.48 11.38
N ASP A 191 8.19 10.54 12.03
CA ASP A 191 9.09 11.71 12.04
C ASP A 191 10.02 11.79 10.82
N VAL A 192 9.56 11.42 9.62
CA VAL A 192 10.42 11.49 8.41
C VAL A 192 10.78 12.93 8.05
N TYR A 193 9.93 13.91 8.41
CA TYR A 193 10.09 15.32 8.06
C TYR A 193 10.84 16.17 9.11
N GLU A 194 10.91 15.73 10.38
CA GLU A 194 11.48 16.55 11.45
C GLU A 194 13.01 16.71 11.34
N THR A 195 13.67 15.90 10.49
CA THR A 195 15.13 15.94 10.33
C THR A 195 15.62 16.89 9.23
N THR A 196 14.75 17.43 8.36
CA THR A 196 15.17 18.30 7.24
C THR A 196 15.23 19.80 7.59
N THR A 197 14.57 20.24 8.66
CA THR A 197 14.45 21.67 8.99
C THR A 197 15.48 22.16 10.02
N THR A 198 16.18 21.26 10.71
CA THR A 198 17.13 21.64 11.79
C THR A 198 18.58 21.38 11.38
N THR A 199 19.06 22.11 10.37
CA THR A 199 20.51 22.35 10.23
C THR A 199 20.88 23.55 11.08
N THR A 200 20.84 23.45 12.40
CA THR A 200 21.60 24.32 13.32
C THR A 200 21.75 23.62 14.67
N THR A 201 22.96 23.15 14.92
CA THR A 201 23.65 23.11 16.23
C THR A 201 22.79 22.84 17.46
N THR A 202 22.83 21.61 18.01
CA THR A 202 23.29 21.44 19.41
C THR A 202 23.63 19.99 19.75
N THR A 203 24.65 19.92 20.59
CA THR A 203 25.26 18.79 21.30
C THR A 203 24.28 17.82 21.96
N SER A 204 24.67 16.55 21.89
CA SER A 204 24.31 15.43 22.75
C SER A 204 23.87 15.81 24.17
N GLU A 205 22.59 15.55 24.48
CA GLU A 205 22.13 15.24 25.82
C GLU A 205 21.19 14.01 25.74
N GLU A 206 21.56 12.98 26.49
CA GLU A 206 20.84 11.72 26.64
C GLU A 206 19.54 11.97 27.42
N GLY A 207 18.37 11.69 26.83
CA GLY A 207 17.12 11.77 27.60
C GLY A 207 15.81 12.02 26.87
N SER A 208 15.68 11.78 25.56
CA SER A 208 14.37 11.61 24.92
C SER A 208 14.47 10.56 23.81
N ASN A 209 13.44 9.73 23.68
CA ASN A 209 13.32 8.76 22.57
C ASN A 209 13.19 9.53 21.24
N GLY A 210 14.32 9.96 20.67
CA GLY A 210 14.38 10.46 19.31
C GLY A 210 14.05 9.32 18.35
N LYS A 211 12.82 9.30 17.84
CA LYS A 211 12.41 8.39 16.77
C LYS A 211 13.20 8.78 15.51
N GLY A 212 14.27 8.03 15.27
CA GLY A 212 15.30 8.36 14.28
C GLY A 212 14.87 8.14 12.84
N LYS A 213 15.70 8.67 11.92
CA LYS A 213 15.65 8.39 10.48
C LYS A 213 15.46 6.90 10.21
N VAL A 214 14.53 6.56 9.34
CA VAL A 214 14.32 5.20 8.84
C VAL A 214 15.29 4.91 7.69
N ASP A 215 15.84 3.70 7.62
CA ASP A 215 16.87 3.33 6.65
C ASP A 215 16.34 3.03 5.24
N TRP A 216 15.03 2.84 5.09
CA TRP A 216 14.36 2.59 3.80
C TRP A 216 13.96 3.86 3.05
N PHE A 217 14.02 5.03 3.69
CA PHE A 217 13.62 6.29 3.05
C PHE A 217 14.81 6.93 2.29
N PRO A 218 14.66 7.27 1.00
CA PRO A 218 15.74 7.82 0.18
C PRO A 218 15.95 9.33 0.42
N TYR A 219 16.52 9.68 1.57
CA TYR A 219 16.76 11.08 1.97
C TYR A 219 17.65 11.84 0.98
N ASP A 220 18.63 11.17 0.39
CA ASP A 220 19.56 11.72 -0.61
C ASP A 220 18.87 12.13 -1.92
N LYS A 221 17.76 11.45 -2.27
CA LYS A 221 16.93 11.77 -3.43
C LYS A 221 15.75 12.70 -3.09
N GLY A 222 15.55 13.01 -1.81
CA GLY A 222 14.45 13.84 -1.33
C GLY A 222 13.08 13.16 -1.39
N GLY A 223 13.04 11.82 -1.46
CA GLY A 223 11.81 11.03 -1.54
C GLY A 223 11.82 9.96 -2.65
N PHE A 224 10.72 9.22 -2.74
CA PHE A 224 10.51 8.18 -3.75
C PHE A 224 10.11 8.78 -5.10
N ASP A 225 10.43 8.07 -6.19
CA ASP A 225 10.04 8.45 -7.54
C ASP A 225 8.53 8.32 -7.77
N ILE A 226 7.95 7.23 -7.24
CA ILE A 226 6.52 6.92 -7.33
C ILE A 226 6.02 6.56 -5.92
N VAL A 227 4.93 7.19 -5.50
CA VAL A 227 4.19 6.83 -4.28
C VAL A 227 2.80 6.36 -4.68
N LEU A 228 2.32 5.29 -4.09
CA LEU A 228 1.00 4.72 -4.34
C LEU A 228 0.15 4.84 -3.08
N ASP A 229 -1.08 5.27 -3.23
CA ASP A 229 -2.10 5.27 -2.18
C ASP A 229 -3.33 4.56 -2.75
N LYS A 230 -3.70 3.43 -2.17
CA LYS A 230 -4.89 2.66 -2.56
C LYS A 230 -5.88 2.60 -1.40
N GLY A 231 -6.48 3.75 -1.09
CA GLY A 231 -7.52 3.88 -0.06
C GLY A 231 -6.97 4.21 1.34
N THR A 232 -5.68 4.49 1.47
CA THR A 232 -5.08 4.95 2.73
C THR A 232 -5.61 6.33 3.08
N PHE A 233 -5.68 7.23 2.11
CA PHE A 233 -6.33 8.53 2.32
C PHE A 233 -7.81 8.40 2.70
N ASP A 234 -8.54 7.43 2.14
CA ASP A 234 -9.94 7.17 2.50
C ASP A 234 -10.06 6.74 3.96
N ALA A 235 -9.21 5.79 4.39
CA ALA A 235 -9.18 5.32 5.77
C ALA A 235 -8.84 6.45 6.76
N VAL A 236 -7.83 7.27 6.43
CA VAL A 236 -7.44 8.44 7.22
C VAL A 236 -8.57 9.47 7.28
N SER A 237 -9.28 9.68 6.17
CA SER A 237 -10.40 10.64 6.08
C SER A 237 -11.61 10.26 6.93
N LEU A 238 -11.73 8.98 7.32
CA LEU A 238 -12.78 8.50 8.23
C LEU A 238 -12.43 8.69 9.71
N SER A 239 -11.20 9.11 10.04
CA SER A 239 -10.81 9.35 11.42
C SER A 239 -11.40 10.67 11.94
N ASP A 240 -12.01 10.62 13.12
CA ASP A 240 -12.44 11.79 13.88
C ASP A 240 -11.29 12.42 14.70
N GLU A 241 -10.06 11.92 14.54
CA GLU A 241 -8.89 12.46 15.24
C GLU A 241 -8.63 13.91 14.81
N VAL A 242 -8.47 14.76 15.83
CA VAL A 242 -8.20 16.19 15.68
C VAL A 242 -6.83 16.50 16.24
N ILE A 243 -6.12 17.38 15.56
CA ILE A 243 -4.82 17.84 16.03
C ILE A 243 -5.07 19.01 17.01
N PRO A 244 -4.52 18.97 18.22
CA PRO A 244 -4.53 20.14 19.09
C PRO A 244 -3.71 21.25 18.42
N ASP A 245 -4.28 22.45 18.33
CA ASP A 245 -3.57 23.63 17.81
C ASP A 245 -2.25 23.82 18.58
N ALA A 246 -1.11 23.60 17.94
CA ALA A 246 0.20 23.87 18.53
C ALA A 246 0.40 25.38 18.84
N ASP A 247 -0.41 26.23 18.22
CA ASP A 247 -0.42 27.69 18.43
C ASP A 247 -1.40 28.16 19.52
N GLY A 248 -2.02 27.22 20.26
CA GLY A 248 -2.98 27.51 21.34
C GLY A 248 -2.37 28.04 22.66
N ALA A 249 -1.08 28.35 22.70
CA ALA A 249 -0.41 28.97 23.85
C ALA A 249 -0.15 30.48 23.69
N ALA A 250 -0.72 31.13 22.68
CA ALA A 250 -0.75 32.59 22.61
C ALA A 250 -2.11 33.11 23.12
N GLU A 251 -2.13 33.49 24.40
CA GLU A 251 -3.22 34.26 25.00
C GLU A 251 -3.50 35.52 24.16
N GLY A 252 -4.71 35.64 23.61
CA GLY A 252 -5.26 36.95 23.28
C GLY A 252 -5.91 37.11 21.91
N HIS A 253 -6.96 36.35 21.58
CA HIS A 253 -7.99 36.85 20.64
C HIS A 253 -9.41 36.47 21.09
N ALA A 254 -10.24 37.49 21.27
CA ALA A 254 -11.58 37.45 21.87
C ALA A 254 -12.69 36.91 20.93
N SER A 255 -12.43 35.82 20.22
CA SER A 255 -13.45 35.11 19.44
C SER A 255 -13.22 33.61 19.56
N GLY A 256 -13.91 32.99 20.52
CA GLY A 256 -13.74 31.59 20.94
C GLY A 256 -14.19 30.54 19.92
N LYS A 257 -13.57 30.50 18.74
CA LYS A 257 -13.63 29.36 17.83
C LYS A 257 -12.23 28.76 17.70
N THR A 258 -11.94 27.75 18.50
CA THR A 258 -10.80 26.86 18.28
C THR A 258 -11.00 26.14 16.95
N VAL A 259 -10.10 26.32 15.99
CA VAL A 259 -10.19 25.68 14.68
C VAL A 259 -9.51 24.31 14.79
N GLN A 260 -10.26 23.30 15.21
CA GLN A 260 -9.74 21.93 15.24
C GLN A 260 -9.52 21.44 13.80
N ARG A 261 -8.26 21.29 13.39
CA ARG A 261 -7.92 20.65 12.10
C ARG A 261 -7.99 19.15 12.25
N ARG A 262 -8.62 18.48 11.27
CA ARG A 262 -8.66 17.02 11.22
C ARG A 262 -7.32 16.46 10.77
N VAL A 263 -6.97 15.26 11.24
CA VAL A 263 -5.70 14.61 10.86
C VAL A 263 -5.57 14.40 9.35
N CYS A 264 -6.69 14.16 8.64
CA CYS A 264 -6.69 14.04 7.19
C CYS A 264 -6.23 15.31 6.45
N GLU A 265 -6.34 16.49 7.06
CA GLU A 265 -5.86 17.75 6.46
C GLU A 265 -4.33 17.82 6.35
N ARG A 266 -3.59 17.07 7.19
CA ARG A 266 -2.13 16.98 7.08
C ARG A 266 -1.66 15.95 6.06
N TYR A 267 -2.49 14.97 5.75
CA TYR A 267 -2.09 13.80 4.97
C TYR A 267 -1.50 14.16 3.60
N PRO A 268 -2.10 15.04 2.77
CA PRO A 268 -1.49 15.44 1.50
C PRO A 268 -0.11 16.10 1.66
N GLY A 269 0.09 16.88 2.72
CA GLY A 269 1.38 17.50 3.04
C GLY A 269 2.46 16.48 3.41
N ILE A 270 2.08 15.45 4.18
CA ILE A 270 2.96 14.32 4.53
C ILE A 270 3.34 13.55 3.26
N VAL A 271 2.35 13.18 2.43
CA VAL A 271 2.58 12.47 1.16
C VAL A 271 3.47 13.27 0.22
N ARG A 272 3.29 14.61 0.14
CA ARG A 272 4.21 15.50 -0.60
C ARG A 272 5.64 15.35 -0.14
N GLY A 273 5.89 15.23 1.16
CA GLY A 273 7.22 14.98 1.72
C GLY A 273 7.83 13.63 1.36
N LEU A 274 7.00 12.63 1.00
CA LEU A 274 7.45 11.29 0.62
C LEU A 274 7.81 11.16 -0.87
N VAL A 275 7.28 12.05 -1.72
CA VAL A 275 7.50 12.06 -3.18
C VAL A 275 8.65 13.01 -3.50
N ARG A 276 9.71 12.60 -4.21
CA ARG A 276 10.76 13.56 -4.60
C ARG A 276 10.23 14.63 -5.57
N LYS A 277 10.93 15.75 -5.70
CA LYS A 277 10.66 16.73 -6.76
C LYS A 277 10.72 16.08 -8.15
N GLY A 278 9.70 16.35 -8.97
CA GLY A 278 9.49 15.71 -10.28
C GLY A 278 8.89 14.30 -10.22
N GLY A 279 8.79 13.70 -9.02
CA GLY A 279 8.17 12.40 -8.79
C GLY A 279 6.64 12.47 -8.74
N PHE A 280 6.02 11.29 -8.59
CA PHE A 280 4.58 11.12 -8.74
C PHE A 280 3.94 10.47 -7.52
N VAL A 281 2.69 10.83 -7.24
CA VAL A 281 1.82 10.05 -6.38
C VAL A 281 0.55 9.66 -7.12
N VAL A 282 0.18 8.38 -7.03
CA VAL A 282 -1.06 7.84 -7.62
C VAL A 282 -2.00 7.48 -6.48
N VAL A 283 -3.15 8.16 -6.42
CA VAL A 283 -4.13 7.99 -5.34
C VAL A 283 -5.41 7.41 -5.91
N THR A 284 -5.79 6.23 -5.43
CA THR A 284 -7.08 5.58 -5.70
C THR A 284 -8.00 5.76 -4.49
N SER A 285 -9.22 6.24 -4.72
CA SER A 285 -10.20 6.51 -3.68
C SER A 285 -11.61 6.01 -4.05
N CYS A 286 -12.33 5.47 -3.06
CA CYS A 286 -13.77 5.18 -3.14
C CYS A 286 -14.65 6.15 -2.35
N ASN A 287 -14.07 6.99 -1.47
CA ASN A 287 -14.85 7.90 -0.62
C ASN A 287 -14.94 9.32 -1.17
N TRP A 288 -14.10 9.69 -2.14
CA TRP A 288 -14.04 11.02 -2.72
C TRP A 288 -14.31 11.00 -4.22
N THR A 289 -14.96 12.04 -4.74
CA THR A 289 -14.97 12.24 -6.20
C THR A 289 -13.58 12.62 -6.71
N GLU A 290 -13.39 12.53 -8.02
CA GLU A 290 -12.12 12.93 -8.63
C GLU A 290 -11.80 14.40 -8.34
N GLU A 291 -12.79 15.28 -8.44
CA GLU A 291 -12.65 16.72 -8.19
C GLU A 291 -12.32 17.01 -6.72
N GLU A 292 -12.94 16.30 -5.79
CA GLU A 292 -12.65 16.41 -4.36
C GLU A 292 -11.24 15.92 -4.06
N LEU A 293 -10.82 14.80 -4.65
CA LEU A 293 -9.46 14.27 -4.48
C LEU A 293 -8.41 15.23 -5.02
N VAL A 294 -8.65 15.82 -6.20
CA VAL A 294 -7.80 16.88 -6.76
C VAL A 294 -7.75 18.07 -5.81
N ALA A 295 -8.89 18.51 -5.26
CA ALA A 295 -8.92 19.63 -4.32
C ALA A 295 -8.12 19.35 -3.04
N TRP A 296 -8.16 18.12 -2.52
CA TRP A 296 -7.38 17.73 -1.34
C TRP A 296 -5.87 17.79 -1.60
N PHE A 297 -5.40 17.22 -2.72
CA PHE A 297 -3.96 17.07 -2.97
C PHE A 297 -3.31 18.30 -3.60
N THR A 298 -4.07 19.21 -4.22
CA THR A 298 -3.53 20.41 -4.87
C THR A 298 -3.73 21.71 -4.08
N ARG A 299 -4.38 21.64 -2.91
CA ARG A 299 -4.61 22.81 -2.07
C ARG A 299 -3.28 23.38 -1.56
N ALA A 300 -3.12 24.69 -1.67
CA ALA A 300 -1.98 25.39 -1.09
C ALA A 300 -1.94 25.18 0.43
N ASP A 301 -0.77 24.78 0.94
CA ASP A 301 -0.55 24.61 2.36
C ASP A 301 -0.66 25.98 3.04
N THR A 302 -1.72 26.19 3.82
CA THR A 302 -1.94 27.47 4.52
C THR A 302 -0.94 27.70 5.66
N SER A 303 -0.01 26.76 5.86
CA SER A 303 1.03 26.78 6.90
C SER A 303 2.30 27.51 6.48
N SER A 304 2.56 27.67 5.17
CA SER A 304 3.76 28.36 4.68
C SER A 304 3.51 29.86 4.58
N GLY A 305 3.64 30.56 5.71
CA GLY A 305 3.62 32.03 5.81
C GLY A 305 4.85 32.72 5.20
N GLY A 306 5.30 32.30 4.02
CA GLY A 306 6.48 32.85 3.34
C GLY A 306 6.09 33.59 2.06
N GLY A 307 6.25 34.91 2.06
CA GLY A 307 6.00 35.74 0.88
C GLY A 307 7.04 35.53 -0.22
N GLY A 308 6.53 35.40 -1.45
CA GLY A 308 7.16 35.87 -2.69
C GLY A 308 8.46 35.20 -3.15
N GLY A 309 8.36 34.36 -4.18
CA GLY A 309 9.42 34.24 -5.20
C GLY A 309 9.92 32.84 -5.53
N GLU A 310 9.64 31.81 -4.73
CA GLU A 310 10.02 30.42 -5.03
C GLU A 310 8.86 29.69 -5.72
N GLU A 311 9.17 28.84 -6.72
CA GLU A 311 8.18 27.94 -7.32
C GLU A 311 7.54 27.13 -6.19
N GLU A 312 6.24 27.36 -5.96
CA GLU A 312 5.51 26.72 -4.87
C GLU A 312 5.63 25.20 -4.96
N ASP A 313 6.25 24.59 -3.95
CA ASP A 313 6.31 23.14 -3.83
C ASP A 313 4.91 22.56 -3.70
N LYS A 314 4.40 21.90 -4.74
CA LYS A 314 3.00 21.47 -4.78
C LYS A 314 2.79 20.26 -5.66
N PHE A 315 1.63 19.67 -5.51
CA PHE A 315 1.14 18.68 -6.47
C PHE A 315 0.32 19.37 -7.57
N VAL A 316 0.53 18.91 -8.80
CA VAL A 316 -0.31 19.22 -9.96
C VAL A 316 -0.85 17.93 -10.54
N VAL A 317 -2.06 17.96 -11.09
CA VAL A 317 -2.63 16.77 -11.76
C VAL A 317 -1.82 16.46 -13.01
N TRP A 318 -1.32 15.23 -13.09
CA TRP A 318 -0.59 14.74 -14.26
C TRP A 318 -1.47 13.85 -15.13
N GLY A 319 -2.20 12.91 -14.53
CA GLY A 319 -3.00 11.94 -15.27
C GLY A 319 -4.15 11.37 -14.45
N ARG A 320 -5.02 10.61 -15.12
CA ARG A 320 -6.22 9.99 -14.53
C ARG A 320 -6.37 8.59 -15.09
N VAL A 321 -6.86 7.67 -14.25
CA VAL A 321 -7.24 6.33 -14.71
C VAL A 321 -8.75 6.29 -14.92
N GLU A 322 -9.19 5.86 -16.09
CA GLU A 322 -10.61 5.79 -16.41
C GLU A 322 -11.27 4.54 -15.82
N TYR A 323 -12.42 4.73 -15.18
CA TYR A 323 -13.27 3.66 -14.66
C TYR A 323 -14.67 3.75 -15.29
N PRO A 324 -15.43 2.63 -15.36
CA PRO A 324 -16.82 2.66 -15.78
C PRO A 324 -17.64 3.64 -14.93
N ARG A 325 -18.34 4.56 -15.59
CA ARG A 325 -19.22 5.54 -14.93
C ARG A 325 -20.68 5.09 -15.05
N PHE A 326 -21.43 5.25 -13.96
CA PHE A 326 -22.87 5.02 -13.95
C PHE A 326 -23.62 6.35 -13.92
N ARG A 327 -24.76 6.42 -14.61
CA ARG A 327 -25.63 7.60 -14.63
C ARG A 327 -26.97 7.27 -14.01
N PHE A 328 -27.34 8.02 -12.97
CA PHE A 328 -28.65 7.90 -12.33
C PHE A 328 -29.23 9.29 -12.06
N GLY A 329 -30.46 9.55 -12.54
CA GLY A 329 -31.14 10.84 -12.32
C GLY A 329 -30.41 12.07 -12.87
N GLY A 330 -29.62 11.92 -13.94
CA GLY A 330 -28.83 13.02 -14.53
C GLY A 330 -27.51 13.34 -13.81
N ARG A 331 -27.18 12.58 -12.75
CA ARG A 331 -25.88 12.64 -12.06
C ARG A 331 -25.04 11.45 -12.49
N GLU A 332 -23.77 11.70 -12.74
CA GLU A 332 -22.77 10.69 -13.08
C GLU A 332 -21.99 10.34 -11.81
N GLY A 333 -21.79 9.04 -11.56
CA GLY A 333 -21.06 8.51 -10.41
C GLY A 333 -20.08 7.43 -10.85
N GLN A 334 -19.09 7.19 -10.00
CA GLN A 334 -18.08 6.14 -10.16
C GLN A 334 -17.86 5.47 -8.80
N GLY A 335 -17.60 4.16 -8.79
CA GLY A 335 -17.36 3.42 -7.56
C GLY A 335 -15.98 3.72 -6.95
N VAL A 336 -15.02 4.03 -7.83
CA VAL A 336 -13.66 4.47 -7.49
C VAL A 336 -13.19 5.53 -8.47
N CYS A 337 -12.22 6.33 -8.04
CA CYS A 337 -11.44 7.20 -8.91
C CYS A 337 -9.95 7.02 -8.63
N THR A 338 -9.10 7.22 -9.65
CA THR A 338 -7.65 7.26 -9.45
C THR A 338 -7.05 8.45 -10.19
N VAL A 339 -6.30 9.25 -9.44
CA VAL A 339 -5.63 10.45 -9.96
C VAL A 339 -4.13 10.34 -9.70
N CYS A 340 -3.34 10.63 -10.73
CA CYS A 340 -1.89 10.76 -10.65
C CYS A 340 -1.52 12.23 -10.57
N PHE A 341 -0.73 12.57 -9.55
CA PHE A 341 -0.20 13.91 -9.33
C PHE A 341 1.32 13.91 -9.47
N GLN A 342 1.87 14.96 -10.05
CA GLN A 342 3.31 15.22 -10.06
C GLN A 342 3.65 16.27 -9.01
N ARG A 343 4.72 16.04 -8.23
CA ARG A 343 5.29 17.07 -7.36
C ARG A 343 6.16 18.00 -8.19
N VAL A 344 5.78 19.27 -8.28
CA VAL A 344 6.55 20.33 -8.96
C VAL A 344 7.19 21.25 -7.93
#